data_AF-A0A811PEV0-F1
#
_entry.id   AF-A0A811PEV0-F1
#
_cell.length_a   1.000
_cell.length_b   1.000
_cell.length_c   1.000
_cell.angle_alpha   90.00
_cell.angle_beta   90.00
_cell.angle_gamma   90.00
#
_symmetry.space_group_name_H-M   'P 1'
#
loop_
_entity.id
_entity.type
_entity.pdbx_description
1 polymer ?
#
loop_
_entity_poly.entity_id
_entity_poly.type
_entity_poly.pdbx_seq_one_letter_code
_entity_poly.pdbx_strand_id
1 'polypeptide(L)'
;MGVTGAVRDIASEALASVAGRVKGAIDRMDNELVRSAIDYYETMAMAETDSRPVKGTLLETDLQIISWLGMPVYDADFGWGKPWVMLRAESIRGGFVYLMNDGPADDAGVRVLMCMEAANMKELERLLYEKL
;
A
#
# COMPACT_ATOMS: atom_id res chain seq x y z
N MET A 1 -4.91 2.41 -10.92
CA MET A 1 -3.74 1.83 -11.61
C MET A 1 -3.12 0.81 -10.67
N GLY A 2 -2.90 -0.42 -11.13
CA GLY A 2 -2.34 -1.51 -10.34
C GLY A 2 -1.68 -2.53 -11.25
N VAL A 3 -0.91 -3.44 -10.68
CA VAL A 3 -0.31 -4.57 -11.41
C VAL A 3 -1.14 -5.80 -11.12
N THR A 4 -1.50 -6.54 -12.16
CA THR A 4 -2.15 -7.85 -12.04
C THR A 4 -1.32 -8.88 -12.80
N GLY A 5 -1.41 -10.13 -12.38
CA GLY A 5 -0.72 -11.24 -13.02
C GLY A 5 -1.27 -12.56 -12.50
N ALA A 6 -1.04 -13.65 -13.24
CA ALA A 6 -1.40 -14.96 -12.74
C ALA A 6 -0.57 -15.28 -11.50
N VAL A 7 -1.21 -15.79 -10.45
CA VAL A 7 -0.57 -16.10 -9.16
C VAL A 7 0.68 -16.96 -9.34
N ARG A 8 0.61 -17.96 -10.22
CA ARG A 8 1.73 -18.86 -10.53
C ARG A 8 2.93 -18.11 -11.11
N ASP A 9 2.69 -17.13 -11.96
CA ASP A 9 3.75 -16.38 -12.61
C ASP A 9 4.41 -15.44 -11.59
N ILE A 10 3.61 -14.75 -10.77
CA ILE A 10 4.10 -13.90 -9.67
C ILE A 10 4.93 -14.72 -8.66
N ALA A 11 4.47 -15.92 -8.29
CA ALA A 11 5.13 -16.76 -7.30
C ALA A 11 6.41 -17.44 -7.81
N SER A 12 6.55 -17.63 -9.11
CA SER A 12 7.72 -18.29 -9.72
C SER A 12 8.79 -17.32 -10.23
N GLU A 13 8.43 -16.06 -10.45
CA GLU A 13 9.36 -15.02 -10.89
C GLU A 13 10.34 -14.58 -9.79
N ALA A 14 11.49 -14.06 -10.23
CA ALA A 14 12.42 -13.41 -9.32
C ALA A 14 11.79 -12.14 -8.71
N LEU A 15 12.08 -11.87 -7.43
CA LEU A 15 11.55 -10.71 -6.71
C LEU A 15 11.82 -9.38 -7.45
N ALA A 16 13.00 -9.25 -8.06
CA ALA A 16 13.36 -8.09 -8.85
C ALA A 16 12.46 -7.89 -10.09
N SER A 17 11.97 -8.97 -10.71
CA SER A 17 11.01 -8.91 -11.83
C SER A 17 9.68 -8.34 -11.35
N VAL A 18 9.16 -8.88 -10.24
CA VAL A 18 7.90 -8.42 -9.63
C VAL A 18 8.01 -6.96 -9.21
N ALA A 19 9.12 -6.58 -8.56
CA ALA A 19 9.40 -5.19 -8.19
C ALA A 19 9.48 -4.27 -9.43
N GLY A 20 10.09 -4.75 -10.52
CA GLY A 20 10.15 -4.04 -11.80
C GLY A 20 8.77 -3.78 -12.40
N ARG A 21 7.83 -4.73 -12.28
CA ARG A 21 6.44 -4.54 -12.71
C ARG A 21 5.74 -3.45 -11.90
N VAL A 22 5.89 -3.48 -10.57
CA VAL A 22 5.34 -2.45 -9.68
C VAL A 22 5.91 -1.08 -10.02
N LYS A 23 7.24 -0.97 -10.17
CA LYS A 23 7.90 0.26 -10.60
C LYS A 23 7.36 0.75 -11.94
N GLY A 24 7.26 -0.13 -12.94
CA GLY A 24 6.74 0.23 -14.26
C GLY A 24 5.30 0.73 -14.24
N ALA A 25 4.45 0.21 -13.33
CA ALA A 25 3.10 0.73 -13.15
C ALA A 25 3.07 2.10 -12.47
N ILE A 26 3.98 2.35 -11.51
CA ILE A 26 4.13 3.66 -10.86
C ILE A 26 4.68 4.70 -11.85
N ASP A 27 5.69 4.34 -12.63
CA ASP A 27 6.34 5.23 -13.62
C ASP A 27 5.37 5.70 -14.72
N ARG A 28 4.32 4.91 -15.01
CA ARG A 28 3.24 5.30 -15.95
C ARG A 28 2.31 6.36 -15.38
N MET A 29 2.40 6.68 -14.09
CA MET A 29 1.58 7.69 -13.44
C MET A 29 2.17 9.09 -13.67
N ASP A 30 2.30 9.43 -14.95
CA ASP A 30 2.82 10.71 -15.40
C ASP A 30 1.75 11.81 -15.39
N ASN A 31 2.18 13.02 -15.69
CA ASN A 31 1.30 14.19 -15.69
C ASN A 31 0.18 14.10 -16.76
N GLU A 32 0.40 13.39 -17.87
CA GLU A 32 -0.64 13.23 -18.90
C GLU A 32 -1.74 12.30 -18.40
N LEU A 33 -1.37 11.16 -17.82
CA LEU A 33 -2.32 10.21 -17.26
C LEU A 33 -3.10 10.82 -16.09
N VAL A 34 -2.44 11.60 -15.22
CA VAL A 34 -3.11 12.27 -14.10
C VAL A 34 -4.15 13.26 -14.61
N ARG A 35 -3.84 14.07 -15.63
CA ARG A 35 -4.82 14.98 -16.22
C ARG A 35 -5.97 14.24 -16.88
N SER A 36 -5.68 13.19 -17.64
CA SER A 36 -6.71 12.35 -18.25
C SER A 36 -7.64 11.71 -17.22
N ALA A 37 -7.11 11.30 -16.06
CA ALA A 37 -7.93 10.78 -14.97
C ALA A 37 -8.85 11.86 -14.38
N ILE A 38 -8.36 13.09 -14.21
CA ILE A 38 -9.17 14.23 -13.76
C ILE A 38 -10.31 14.49 -14.76
N ASP A 39 -9.99 14.62 -16.05
CA ASP A 39 -10.98 14.86 -17.11
C ASP A 39 -12.06 13.75 -17.16
N TYR A 40 -11.63 12.49 -16.97
CA TYR A 40 -12.52 11.34 -16.88
C TYR A 40 -13.47 11.45 -15.69
N TYR A 41 -12.95 11.79 -14.51
CA TYR A 41 -13.77 11.94 -13.30
C TYR A 41 -14.70 13.15 -13.38
N GLU A 42 -14.30 14.26 -14.00
CA GLU A 42 -15.19 15.39 -14.25
C GLU A 42 -16.37 14.98 -15.15
N THR A 43 -16.10 14.22 -16.21
CA THR A 43 -17.13 13.71 -17.12
C THR A 43 -18.05 12.69 -16.43
N MET A 44 -17.51 11.79 -15.59
CA MET A 44 -18.30 10.81 -14.82
C MET A 44 -19.07 11.42 -13.65
N ALA A 45 -18.54 12.45 -12.99
CA ALA A 45 -19.23 13.15 -11.91
C ALA A 45 -20.51 13.83 -12.42
N MET A 46 -20.52 14.28 -13.68
CA MET A 46 -21.74 14.74 -14.36
C MET A 46 -22.75 13.61 -14.63
N ALA A 47 -22.36 12.34 -14.53
CA ALA A 47 -23.18 11.16 -14.80
C ALA A 47 -23.69 10.45 -13.53
N GLU A 48 -23.69 11.11 -12.37
CA GLU A 48 -24.18 10.59 -11.07
C GLU A 48 -23.71 9.15 -10.75
N THR A 49 -22.43 8.87 -10.92
CA THR A 49 -21.90 7.54 -10.54
C THR A 49 -21.39 7.55 -9.09
N ASP A 50 -21.82 6.55 -8.35
CA ASP A 50 -21.56 6.36 -6.92
C ASP A 50 -20.07 6.10 -6.63
N SER A 51 -19.29 7.15 -6.38
CA SER A 51 -17.85 7.11 -6.08
C SER A 51 -17.54 6.66 -4.65
N ARG A 52 -18.31 5.71 -4.11
CA ARG A 52 -18.10 5.23 -2.73
C ARG A 52 -16.81 4.41 -2.67
N PRO A 53 -15.95 4.64 -1.65
CA PRO A 53 -14.82 3.76 -1.41
C PRO A 53 -15.30 2.33 -1.23
N VAL A 54 -14.53 1.37 -1.75
CA VAL A 54 -14.82 -0.07 -1.64
C VAL A 54 -15.10 -0.39 -0.17
N LYS A 55 -16.36 -0.72 0.13
CA LYS A 55 -16.77 -1.14 1.46
C LYS A 55 -16.43 -2.62 1.60
N GLY A 56 -15.67 -2.98 2.62
CA GLY A 56 -15.33 -4.37 2.95
C GLY A 56 -13.85 -4.71 2.77
N THR A 57 -13.59 -6.01 2.82
CA THR A 57 -12.30 -6.65 2.57
C THR A 57 -12.11 -6.83 1.07
N LEU A 58 -10.88 -6.64 0.57
CA LEU A 58 -10.56 -6.97 -0.82
C LEU A 58 -10.64 -8.48 -1.05
N LEU A 59 -10.69 -8.89 -2.32
CA LEU A 59 -10.55 -10.29 -2.68
C LEU A 59 -9.20 -10.82 -2.18
N GLU A 60 -9.11 -12.11 -1.85
CA GLU A 60 -7.87 -12.72 -1.35
C GLU A 60 -6.69 -12.62 -2.34
N THR A 61 -7.00 -12.47 -3.63
CA THR A 61 -6.03 -12.30 -4.71
C THR A 61 -5.55 -10.86 -4.88
N ASP A 62 -6.20 -9.91 -4.21
CA ASP A 62 -5.99 -8.49 -4.40
C ASP A 62 -5.33 -7.87 -3.16
N LEU A 63 -4.29 -7.09 -3.40
CA LEU A 63 -3.57 -6.37 -2.36
C LEU A 63 -3.47 -4.89 -2.71
N GLN A 64 -3.82 -4.05 -1.74
CA GLN A 64 -3.61 -2.61 -1.81
C GLN A 64 -2.52 -2.20 -0.81
N ILE A 65 -1.39 -1.78 -1.35
CA ILE A 65 -0.23 -1.36 -0.57
C ILE A 65 -0.20 0.16 -0.50
N ILE A 66 -0.09 0.70 0.72
CA ILE A 66 -0.06 2.13 1.01
C ILE A 66 1.24 2.43 1.75
N SER A 67 2.06 3.30 1.18
CA SER A 67 3.34 3.72 1.78
C SER A 67 3.20 5.06 2.49
N TRP A 68 3.52 5.07 3.78
CA TRP A 68 3.63 6.26 4.62
C TRP A 68 5.08 6.63 4.91
N LEU A 69 6.05 5.91 4.32
CA LEU A 69 7.48 6.13 4.54
C LEU A 69 7.93 7.54 4.12
N GLY A 70 7.28 8.11 3.09
CA GLY A 70 7.54 9.47 2.61
C GLY A 70 6.72 10.56 3.32
N MET A 71 5.88 10.22 4.31
CA MET A 71 5.11 11.21 5.04
C MET A 71 5.92 11.74 6.23
N PRO A 72 5.95 13.06 6.47
CA PRO A 72 6.68 13.67 7.60
C PRO A 72 5.91 13.52 8.92
N VAL A 73 5.47 12.30 9.24
CA VAL A 73 4.62 12.02 10.41
C VAL A 73 5.33 12.32 11.73
N TYR A 74 6.64 12.12 11.78
CA TYR A 74 7.45 12.38 12.96
C TYR A 74 7.92 13.84 13.09
N ASP A 75 7.56 14.71 12.14
CA ASP A 75 7.84 16.15 12.23
C ASP A 75 6.73 16.94 12.91
N ALA A 76 5.67 16.26 13.37
CA ALA A 76 4.57 16.86 14.11
C ALA A 76 4.99 17.26 15.54
N ASP A 77 5.63 18.42 15.69
CA ASP A 77 5.97 19.01 16.98
C ASP A 77 5.04 20.20 17.29
N PHE A 78 4.26 20.06 18.36
CA PHE A 78 3.34 21.09 18.84
C PHE A 78 3.93 21.97 19.96
N GLY A 79 5.24 21.85 20.24
CA GLY A 79 5.94 22.54 21.32
C GLY A 79 6.28 21.64 22.51
N TRP A 80 5.94 20.36 22.45
CA TRP A 80 6.27 19.35 23.47
C TRP A 80 7.22 18.26 22.96
N GLY A 81 7.77 18.43 21.75
CA GLY A 81 8.64 17.46 21.10
C GLY A 81 7.92 16.61 20.06
N LYS A 82 8.73 15.86 19.30
CA LYS A 82 8.28 14.95 18.24
C LYS A 82 7.57 13.71 18.80
N PRO A 83 6.65 13.09 18.04
CA PRO A 83 5.95 11.88 18.50
C PRO A 83 6.93 10.71 18.64
N TRP A 84 6.75 9.92 19.69
CA TRP A 84 7.54 8.70 19.90
C TRP A 84 7.04 7.53 19.03
N VAL A 85 5.73 7.45 18.83
CA VAL A 85 5.08 6.39 18.05
C VAL A 85 3.98 6.99 17.19
N MET A 86 3.87 6.51 15.96
CA MET A 86 2.77 6.78 15.07
C MET A 86 1.99 5.48 14.78
N LEU A 87 0.67 5.51 14.99
CA LEU A 87 -0.22 4.36 14.75
C LEU A 87 -1.46 4.79 13.98
N ARG A 88 -2.04 3.83 13.26
CA ARG A 88 -3.37 3.97 12.65
C ARG A 88 -4.45 3.84 13.72
N ALA A 89 -5.47 4.69 13.66
CA ALA A 89 -6.64 4.60 14.55
C ALA A 89 -7.68 3.58 14.08
N GLU A 90 -7.73 3.30 12.76
CA GLU A 90 -8.69 2.36 12.18
C GLU A 90 -8.10 0.94 12.08
N SER A 91 -8.93 -0.07 12.32
CA SER A 91 -8.57 -1.47 12.08
C SER A 91 -8.30 -1.71 10.60
N ILE A 92 -7.26 -2.49 10.31
CA ILE A 92 -6.93 -2.85 8.93
C ILE A 92 -7.93 -3.88 8.42
N ARG A 93 -8.46 -3.60 7.22
CA ARG A 93 -9.33 -4.50 6.47
C ARG A 93 -8.49 -5.49 5.66
N GLY A 94 -9.03 -6.66 5.39
CA GLY A 94 -8.32 -7.67 4.61
C GLY A 94 -7.90 -7.14 3.23
N GLY A 95 -6.67 -7.47 2.82
CA GLY A 95 -6.08 -7.05 1.56
C GLY A 95 -5.41 -5.67 1.58
N PHE A 96 -5.49 -4.92 2.67
CA PHE A 96 -4.78 -3.64 2.82
C PHE A 96 -3.47 -3.83 3.59
N VAL A 97 -2.39 -3.27 3.05
CA VAL A 97 -1.04 -3.29 3.65
C VAL A 97 -0.53 -1.87 3.78
N TYR A 98 -0.07 -1.48 4.96
CA TYR A 98 0.51 -0.18 5.24
C TYR A 98 1.98 -0.31 5.60
N LEU A 99 2.83 0.49 4.96
CA LEU A 99 4.26 0.59 5.25
C LEU A 99 4.52 1.89 6.02
N MET A 100 5.11 1.81 7.20
CA MET A 100 5.35 2.95 8.09
C MET A 100 6.77 2.90 8.67
N ASN A 101 7.32 4.05 9.07
CA ASN A 101 8.59 4.07 9.80
C ASN A 101 8.37 3.56 11.23
N ASP A 102 9.26 2.69 11.69
CA ASP A 102 9.18 2.04 13.01
C ASP A 102 9.60 2.95 14.17
N GLY A 103 9.94 4.20 13.87
CA GLY A 103 10.28 5.20 14.86
C GLY A 103 10.68 6.53 14.22
N PRO A 104 11.03 7.53 15.05
CA PRO A 104 11.43 8.86 14.60
C PRO A 104 12.89 8.93 14.12
N ALA A 105 13.69 7.87 14.28
CA ALA A 105 15.09 7.86 13.87
C ALA A 105 15.23 7.65 12.35
N ASP A 106 16.25 8.25 11.75
CA ASP A 106 16.50 8.15 10.30
C ASP A 106 16.87 6.72 9.86
N ASP A 107 17.42 5.92 10.78
CA ASP A 107 17.74 4.50 10.61
C ASP A 107 16.65 3.56 11.16
N ALA A 108 15.48 4.11 11.52
CA ALA A 108 14.37 3.30 11.98
C ALA A 108 13.96 2.28 10.91
N GLY A 109 13.64 1.06 11.35
CA GLY A 109 13.16 0.01 10.48
C GLY A 109 11.84 0.36 9.79
N VAL A 110 11.42 -0.50 8.88
CA VAL A 110 10.08 -0.41 8.25
C VAL A 110 9.12 -1.34 9.00
N ARG A 111 8.02 -0.77 9.49
CA ARG A 111 6.88 -1.51 10.04
C ARG A 111 5.86 -1.79 8.94
N VAL A 112 5.47 -3.06 8.82
CA VAL A 112 4.39 -3.51 7.93
C VAL A 112 3.14 -3.79 8.77
N LEU A 113 2.05 -3.08 8.50
CA LEU A 113 0.77 -3.26 9.16
C LEU A 113 -0.23 -3.85 8.17
N MET A 114 -0.79 -5.02 8.46
CA MET A 114 -1.73 -5.71 7.58
C MET A 114 -2.70 -6.60 8.37
N CYS A 115 -3.81 -6.99 7.75
CA CYS A 115 -4.80 -7.91 8.31
C CYS A 115 -5.10 -9.00 7.29
N MET A 116 -4.97 -10.27 7.70
CA MET A 116 -5.31 -11.46 6.91
C MET A 116 -5.81 -12.56 7.84
N GLU A 117 -6.33 -13.64 7.26
CA GLU A 117 -6.64 -14.85 8.02
C GLU A 117 -5.40 -15.36 8.77
N ALA A 118 -5.59 -15.88 9.99
CA ALA A 118 -4.50 -16.31 10.86
C ALA A 118 -3.59 -17.39 10.23
N ALA A 119 -4.13 -18.26 9.37
CA ALA A 119 -3.35 -19.24 8.63
C ALA A 119 -2.39 -18.56 7.63
N ASN A 120 -2.88 -17.58 6.88
CA ASN A 120 -2.09 -16.83 5.90
C ASN A 120 -1.03 -15.95 6.56
N MET A 121 -1.32 -15.38 7.74
CA MET A 121 -0.34 -14.61 8.51
C MET A 121 0.87 -15.46 8.91
N LYS A 122 0.66 -16.71 9.35
CA LYS A 122 1.75 -17.63 9.72
C LYS A 122 2.59 -18.02 8.51
N GLU A 123 1.93 -18.28 7.39
CA GLU A 123 2.63 -18.66 6.16
C GLU A 123 3.42 -17.48 5.58
N LEU A 124 2.89 -16.27 5.64
CA LEU A 124 3.61 -15.06 5.26
C LEU A 124 4.87 -14.86 6.11
N GLU A 125 4.77 -15.05 7.43
CA GLU A 125 5.91 -14.97 8.34
C GLU A 125 7.01 -15.97 7.93
N ARG A 126 6.63 -17.24 7.69
CA ARG A 126 7.54 -18.28 7.21
C ARG A 126 8.25 -17.87 5.91
N LEU A 127 7.48 -17.41 4.93
CA LEU A 127 8.00 -17.03 3.61
C LEU A 127 8.91 -15.79 3.65
N LEU A 128 8.61 -14.82 4.53
CA LEU A 128 9.44 -13.64 4.72
C LEU A 128 10.82 -14.03 5.25
N TYR A 129 10.89 -14.87 6.30
CA TYR A 129 12.16 -15.29 6.89
C TYR A 129 12.96 -16.26 6.01
N GLU A 130 12.35 -16.97 5.07
CA GLU A 130 13.08 -17.80 4.09
C GLU A 130 13.77 -16.97 3.00
N LYS A 131 13.34 -15.73 2.80
CA LYS A 131 13.83 -14.84 1.74
C LYS A 131 14.74 -13.71 2.25
N LEU A 132 14.74 -13.48 3.56
CA LEU A 132 15.66 -12.61 4.30
C LEU A 132 16.97 -13.34 4.61
#